data_AF-A0A936QMH7-F1
#
_entry.id   AF-A0A936QMH7-F1
#
_cell.length_a   1.000
_cell.length_b   1.000
_cell.length_c   1.000
_cell.angle_alpha   90.00
_cell.angle_beta   90.00
_cell.angle_gamma   90.00
#
_symmetry.space_group_name_H-M   'P 1'
#
loop_
_entity.id
_entity.type
_entity.pdbx_description
1 polymer ?
#
loop_
_entity_poly.entity_id
_entity_poly.type
_entity_poly.pdbx_seq_one_letter_code
_entity_poly.pdbx_strand_id
1 'polypeptide(L)'
;MSTLITTPYSNCDGISLDRNNNVYISTWGIQSVVKYDINFTAPAVVIASGLSNPADIYVNRKTDTLAIPNAGNSTVVFSLLNVTSSVKIDEGKIPGSFTLQQNYPNPFNPVTNLEFGISDLGFVSLKVYDLLGKEVAVLVNEKLSPGRYKTEFNANNFPSGVYFYKIETISQSGAGSFIQTKSMILLK
;
A
#
# COMPACT_ATOMS: atom_id res chain seq x y z
N MET A 1 32.15 -8.95 -0.57
CA MET A 1 32.08 -7.78 0.32
C MET A 1 30.80 -7.89 1.13
N SER A 2 30.86 -7.67 2.44
CA SER A 2 29.68 -7.55 3.30
C SER A 2 29.37 -6.07 3.55
N THR A 3 28.09 -5.73 3.61
CA THR A 3 27.63 -4.39 3.99
C THR A 3 27.05 -4.49 5.39
N LEU A 4 27.56 -3.68 6.33
CA LEU A 4 27.01 -3.57 7.68
C LEU A 4 26.10 -2.34 7.75
N ILE A 5 24.86 -2.52 8.20
CA ILE A 5 23.87 -1.46 8.36
C ILE A 5 23.34 -1.52 9.79
N THR A 6 23.36 -0.38 10.49
CA THR A 6 22.84 -0.27 11.85
C THR A 6 21.41 0.23 11.81
N THR A 7 20.50 -0.48 12.49
CA THR A 7 19.12 -0.01 12.71
C THR A 7 19.00 0.53 14.14
N PRO A 8 18.03 1.44 14.43
CA PRO A 8 17.80 1.91 15.79
C PRO A 8 17.04 0.88 16.66
N TYR A 9 16.71 -0.28 16.11
CA TYR A 9 15.88 -1.28 16.78
C TYR A 9 16.76 -2.36 17.42
N SER A 10 16.47 -2.69 18.67
CA SER A 10 17.11 -3.79 19.38
C SER A 10 16.37 -5.09 19.13
N ASN A 11 17.05 -6.22 19.36
CA ASN A 11 16.46 -7.56 19.29
C ASN A 11 15.75 -7.80 17.94
N CYS A 12 16.44 -7.50 16.83
CA CYS A 12 16.02 -7.92 15.50
C CYS A 12 16.16 -9.44 15.38
N ASP A 13 15.13 -10.10 14.89
CA ASP A 13 15.06 -11.57 14.86
C ASP A 13 14.82 -12.07 13.43
N GLY A 14 13.60 -11.92 12.92
CA GLY A 14 13.23 -12.33 11.58
C GLY A 14 13.47 -11.25 10.52
N ILE A 15 13.86 -11.70 9.32
CA ILE A 15 14.00 -10.85 8.12
C ILE A 15 13.36 -11.50 6.91
N SER A 16 12.65 -10.73 6.09
CA SER A 16 12.05 -11.23 4.85
C SER A 16 11.98 -10.14 3.77
N LEU A 17 11.80 -10.54 2.51
CA LEU A 17 11.73 -9.62 1.38
C LEU A 17 10.48 -9.88 0.53
N ASP A 18 9.80 -8.81 0.14
CA ASP A 18 8.73 -8.87 -0.85
C ASP A 18 9.26 -8.89 -2.30
N ARG A 19 8.34 -8.89 -3.28
CA ARG A 19 8.66 -8.89 -4.72
C ARG A 19 9.23 -7.54 -5.22
N ASN A 20 9.08 -6.47 -4.45
CA ASN A 20 9.51 -5.12 -4.77
C ASN A 20 10.85 -4.77 -4.08
N ASN A 21 11.53 -5.76 -3.50
CA ASN A 21 12.76 -5.59 -2.72
C ASN A 21 12.60 -4.72 -1.46
N ASN A 22 11.39 -4.61 -0.88
CA ASN A 22 11.30 -4.06 0.47
C ASN A 22 11.75 -5.13 1.47
N VAL A 23 12.49 -4.70 2.49
CA VAL A 23 13.00 -5.54 3.56
C VAL A 23 12.11 -5.36 4.79
N TYR A 24 11.61 -6.47 5.31
CA TYR A 24 10.81 -6.51 6.53
C TYR A 24 11.66 -7.12 7.64
N ILE A 25 11.70 -6.49 8.81
CA ILE A 25 12.45 -6.94 9.97
C ILE A 25 11.51 -6.97 11.17
N SER A 26 11.38 -8.10 11.85
CA SER A 26 10.73 -8.17 13.15
C SER A 26 11.69 -7.75 14.26
N THR A 27 11.17 -7.04 15.25
CA THR A 27 11.95 -6.57 16.41
C THR A 27 11.14 -6.66 17.68
N TRP A 28 11.76 -7.21 18.74
CA TRP A 28 11.15 -7.26 20.06
C TRP A 28 11.31 -5.96 20.83
N GLY A 29 12.29 -5.12 20.48
CA GLY A 29 12.54 -3.84 21.15
C GLY A 29 11.32 -2.92 21.15
N ILE A 30 10.56 -2.94 20.04
CA ILE A 30 9.28 -2.21 19.92
C ILE A 30 8.09 -3.13 19.58
N GLN A 31 8.26 -4.45 19.72
CA GLN A 31 7.20 -5.45 19.49
C GLN A 31 6.47 -5.23 18.16
N SER A 32 7.22 -5.14 17.06
CA SER A 32 6.72 -4.70 15.76
C SER A 32 7.46 -5.36 14.58
N VAL A 33 6.90 -5.22 13.38
CA VAL A 33 7.62 -5.42 12.11
C VAL A 33 7.83 -4.06 11.46
N VAL A 34 9.05 -3.81 11.01
CA VAL A 34 9.46 -2.58 10.33
C VAL A 34 9.89 -2.89 8.90
N LYS A 35 9.56 -1.97 7.98
CA LYS A 35 9.87 -2.03 6.56
C LYS A 35 10.96 -1.03 6.21
N TYR A 36 11.93 -1.47 5.41
CA TYR A 36 12.98 -0.66 4.79
C TYR A 36 12.98 -0.85 3.27
N ASP A 37 13.56 0.11 2.55
CA ASP A 37 14.04 -0.15 1.19
C ASP A 37 15.28 -1.05 1.23
N ILE A 38 15.58 -1.74 0.12
CA ILE A 38 16.72 -2.67 0.02
C ILE A 38 18.07 -2.06 0.38
N ASN A 39 18.21 -0.74 0.22
CA ASN A 39 19.45 -0.01 0.47
C ASN A 39 19.47 0.66 1.86
N PHE A 40 18.39 0.54 2.65
CA PHE A 40 18.23 1.19 3.95
C PHE A 40 18.50 2.70 3.93
N THR A 41 18.09 3.35 2.84
CA THR A 41 18.31 4.80 2.62
C THR A 41 17.13 5.63 3.07
N ALA A 42 15.92 5.08 3.03
CA ALA A 42 14.70 5.72 3.51
C ALA A 42 14.47 5.42 5.00
N PRO A 43 13.75 6.31 5.72
CA PRO A 43 13.31 6.02 7.08
C PRO A 43 12.49 4.72 7.15
N ALA A 44 12.68 3.96 8.22
CA ALA A 44 11.91 2.75 8.49
C ALA A 44 10.42 3.06 8.67
N VAL A 45 9.56 2.18 8.18
CA VAL A 45 8.10 2.28 8.36
C VAL A 45 7.61 1.12 9.20
N VAL A 46 6.95 1.36 10.33
CA VAL A 46 6.28 0.31 11.10
C VAL A 46 5.05 -0.17 10.31
N ILE A 47 5.00 -1.46 9.99
CA ILE A 47 3.90 -2.05 9.19
C ILE A 47 3.00 -2.99 10.01
N ALA A 48 3.47 -3.41 11.19
CA ALA A 48 2.68 -4.14 12.19
C ALA A 48 3.22 -3.79 13.58
N SER A 49 2.35 -3.56 14.55
CA SER A 49 2.69 -3.20 15.94
C SER A 49 1.80 -3.92 16.93
N GLY A 50 2.11 -3.83 18.23
CA GLY A 50 1.33 -4.52 19.29
C GLY A 50 1.52 -6.04 19.26
N LEU A 51 2.67 -6.50 18.76
CA LEU A 51 3.01 -7.91 18.65
C LEU A 51 3.53 -8.46 20.00
N SER A 52 3.79 -9.76 20.06
CA SER A 52 4.32 -10.42 21.26
C SER A 52 5.50 -11.33 20.91
N ASN A 53 6.71 -10.78 21.06
CA ASN A 53 7.99 -11.34 20.64
C ASN A 53 7.92 -11.88 19.21
N PRO A 54 7.74 -11.00 18.19
CA PRO A 54 7.66 -11.43 16.81
C PRO A 54 9.01 -11.98 16.34
N ALA A 55 9.03 -13.24 15.91
CA ALA A 55 10.26 -13.97 15.59
C ALA A 55 10.51 -14.04 14.07
N ASP A 56 10.88 -15.20 13.55
CA ASP A 56 11.03 -15.45 12.11
C ASP A 56 9.76 -15.09 11.34
N ILE A 57 9.88 -14.15 10.40
CA ILE A 57 8.79 -13.70 9.54
C ILE A 57 8.95 -14.19 8.11
N TYR A 58 7.84 -14.32 7.41
CA TYR A 58 7.84 -14.76 6.02
C TYR A 58 6.91 -13.91 5.17
N VAL A 59 7.41 -13.43 4.03
CA VAL A 59 6.59 -12.80 3.00
C VAL A 59 6.30 -13.79 1.89
N ASN A 60 5.02 -14.15 1.74
CA ASN A 60 4.53 -14.85 0.57
C ASN A 60 4.47 -13.88 -0.61
N ARG A 61 5.48 -13.92 -1.47
CA ARG A 61 5.59 -13.05 -2.67
C ARG A 61 4.56 -13.35 -3.76
N LYS A 62 3.78 -14.43 -3.66
CA LYS A 62 2.70 -14.71 -4.62
C LYS A 62 1.42 -13.97 -4.21
N THR A 63 1.14 -13.96 -2.91
CA THR A 63 -0.09 -13.40 -2.32
C THR A 63 0.11 -12.06 -1.61
N ASP A 64 1.35 -11.54 -1.59
CA ASP A 64 1.76 -10.35 -0.83
C ASP A 64 1.30 -10.38 0.62
N THR A 65 1.40 -11.56 1.24
CA THR A 65 1.01 -11.80 2.63
C THR A 65 2.24 -11.96 3.49
N LEU A 66 2.36 -11.14 4.53
CA LEU A 66 3.32 -11.26 5.60
C LEU A 66 2.74 -12.14 6.70
N ALA A 67 3.43 -13.23 7.02
CA ALA A 67 3.18 -14.05 8.19
C ALA A 67 4.12 -13.63 9.33
N ILE A 68 3.55 -13.38 10.51
CA ILE A 68 4.25 -12.91 11.70
C ILE A 68 3.91 -13.83 12.88
N PRO A 69 4.72 -14.86 13.14
CA PRO A 69 4.64 -15.64 14.37
C PRO A 69 5.01 -14.80 15.60
N ASN A 70 4.21 -14.90 16.65
CA ASN A 70 4.39 -14.24 17.94
C ASN A 70 4.73 -15.29 19.00
N ALA A 71 6.00 -15.40 19.36
CA ALA A 71 6.47 -16.40 20.31
C ALA A 71 5.95 -16.15 21.74
N GLY A 72 5.66 -14.90 22.09
CA GLY A 72 5.23 -14.54 23.44
C GLY A 72 3.78 -14.90 23.77
N ASN A 73 2.96 -15.26 22.79
CA ASN A 73 1.56 -15.65 23.01
C ASN A 73 1.05 -16.78 22.10
N SER A 74 1.95 -17.48 21.39
CA SER A 74 1.61 -18.62 20.53
C SER A 74 0.61 -18.31 19.41
N THR A 75 0.70 -17.11 18.81
CA THR A 75 -0.18 -16.71 17.68
C THR A 75 0.61 -16.49 16.40
N VAL A 76 -0.09 -16.48 15.26
CA VAL A 76 0.48 -16.07 13.96
C VAL A 76 -0.45 -15.03 13.34
N VAL A 77 0.09 -13.86 13.01
CA VAL A 77 -0.63 -12.81 12.29
C VAL A 77 -0.35 -12.94 10.79
N PHE A 78 -1.40 -12.90 9.97
CA PHE A 78 -1.28 -12.78 8.52
C PHE A 78 -1.72 -11.38 8.11
N SER A 79 -0.79 -10.56 7.59
CA SER A 79 -1.04 -9.20 7.16
C SER A 79 -0.80 -9.06 5.66
N LEU A 80 -1.71 -8.41 4.94
CA LEU A 80 -1.53 -8.17 3.51
C LEU A 80 -0.71 -6.89 3.32
N LEU A 81 0.42 -6.99 2.64
CA LEU A 81 1.43 -5.92 2.54
C LEU A 81 1.05 -4.81 1.57
N ASN A 82 0.29 -5.15 0.53
CA ASN A 82 -0.12 -4.22 -0.54
C ASN A 82 -1.59 -3.81 -0.45
N VAL A 83 -2.18 -3.94 0.73
CA VAL A 83 -3.60 -3.63 0.93
C VAL A 83 -3.75 -2.22 1.47
N THR A 84 -3.87 -1.30 0.54
CA THR A 84 -4.92 -0.28 0.62
C THR A 84 -6.13 -0.91 -0.07
N SER A 85 -6.95 -1.62 0.70
CA SER A 85 -8.15 -2.30 0.18
C SER A 85 -9.00 -1.25 -0.50
N SER A 86 -9.08 -1.31 -1.82
CA SER A 86 -10.22 -0.70 -2.47
C SER A 86 -11.45 -1.52 -2.07
N VAL A 87 -12.30 -0.95 -1.21
CA VAL A 87 -13.57 -1.55 -0.82
C VAL A 87 -14.51 -1.46 -2.01
N LYS A 88 -15.06 -2.59 -2.44
CA LYS A 88 -16.13 -2.60 -3.45
C LYS A 88 -17.39 -2.01 -2.80
N ILE A 89 -17.86 -0.87 -3.31
CA ILE A 89 -18.95 -0.09 -2.69
C ILE A 89 -20.33 -0.41 -3.28
N ASP A 90 -20.41 -1.11 -4.41
CA ASP A 90 -21.68 -1.53 -5.01
C ASP A 90 -21.50 -2.78 -5.89
N GLU A 91 -22.39 -3.77 -5.71
CA GLU A 91 -22.49 -4.98 -6.54
C GLU A 91 -23.58 -4.89 -7.61
N GLY A 92 -24.56 -3.98 -7.45
CA GLY A 92 -25.79 -3.98 -8.25
C GLY A 92 -25.70 -3.30 -9.62
N LYS A 93 -24.67 -2.47 -9.86
CA LYS A 93 -24.53 -1.74 -11.12
C LYS A 93 -23.08 -1.65 -11.58
N ILE A 94 -22.71 -2.55 -12.50
CA ILE A 94 -21.40 -2.51 -13.17
C ILE A 94 -21.30 -1.19 -13.96
N PRO A 95 -20.23 -0.40 -13.77
CA PRO A 95 -19.99 0.79 -14.57
C PRO A 95 -19.91 0.45 -16.07
N GLY A 96 -20.57 1.24 -16.92
CA GLY A 96 -20.46 1.08 -18.38
C GLY A 96 -19.10 1.49 -18.94
N SER A 97 -18.27 2.16 -18.14
CA SER A 97 -16.91 2.59 -18.50
C SER A 97 -16.01 2.69 -17.26
N PHE A 98 -14.70 2.67 -17.49
CA PHE A 98 -13.72 3.00 -16.46
C PHE A 98 -13.86 4.47 -16.03
N THR A 99 -13.80 4.74 -14.73
CA THR A 99 -13.91 6.10 -14.19
C THR A 99 -12.99 6.31 -12.99
N LEU A 100 -12.44 7.51 -12.83
CA LEU A 100 -11.78 7.98 -11.60
C LEU A 100 -12.49 9.25 -11.12
N GLN A 101 -12.99 9.25 -9.90
CA GLN A 101 -13.69 10.39 -9.30
C GLN A 101 -12.72 11.38 -8.67
N GLN A 102 -13.19 12.61 -8.45
CA GLN A 102 -12.45 13.57 -7.64
C GLN A 102 -12.36 13.08 -6.20
N ASN A 103 -11.21 13.25 -5.57
CA ASN A 103 -11.01 12.90 -4.17
C ASN A 103 -11.96 13.72 -3.26
N TYR A 104 -12.47 13.09 -2.19
CA TYR A 104 -13.29 13.78 -1.20
C TYR A 104 -12.90 13.38 0.23
N PRO A 105 -12.70 14.36 1.15
CA PRO A 105 -12.72 15.81 0.91
C PRO A 105 -11.57 16.31 0.01
N ASN A 106 -11.71 17.48 -0.61
CA ASN A 106 -10.63 18.20 -1.30
C ASN A 106 -10.89 19.72 -1.20
N PRO A 107 -10.01 20.53 -0.60
CA PRO A 107 -8.76 20.13 0.09
C PRO A 107 -9.00 19.19 1.28
N PHE A 108 -8.01 18.36 1.62
CA PHE A 108 -8.13 17.35 2.67
C PHE A 108 -7.09 17.53 3.78
N ASN A 109 -7.43 17.09 4.99
CA ASN A 109 -6.53 17.08 6.15
C ASN A 109 -6.74 15.81 6.98
N PRO A 110 -5.75 14.91 7.11
CA PRO A 110 -4.79 14.47 6.10
C PRO A 110 -5.30 13.23 5.36
N VAL A 111 -6.59 12.91 5.50
CA VAL A 111 -7.22 11.72 4.92
C VAL A 111 -8.24 12.12 3.86
N THR A 112 -8.21 11.45 2.71
CA THR A 112 -9.20 11.60 1.64
C THR A 112 -9.57 10.25 1.05
N ASN A 113 -10.76 10.14 0.49
CA ASN A 113 -11.18 8.97 -0.26
C ASN A 113 -11.01 9.17 -1.77
N LEU A 114 -10.65 8.10 -2.46
CA LEU A 114 -10.59 8.02 -3.92
C LEU A 114 -11.54 6.94 -4.40
N GLU A 115 -12.48 7.32 -5.26
CA GLU A 115 -13.47 6.42 -5.83
C GLU A 115 -13.23 6.20 -7.33
N PHE A 116 -13.40 4.96 -7.79
CA PHE A 116 -13.21 4.60 -9.18
C PHE A 116 -14.12 3.46 -9.60
N GLY A 117 -14.46 3.43 -10.89
CA GLY A 117 -15.28 2.40 -11.51
C GLY A 117 -14.46 1.54 -12.46
N ILE A 118 -14.62 0.23 -12.36
CA ILE A 118 -14.01 -0.78 -13.22
C ILE A 118 -15.14 -1.42 -14.03
N SER A 119 -15.12 -1.25 -15.35
CA SER A 119 -16.15 -1.80 -16.25
C SER A 119 -15.87 -3.23 -16.68
N ASP A 120 -14.61 -3.68 -16.58
CA ASP A 120 -14.18 -5.01 -17.00
C ASP A 120 -13.09 -5.58 -16.07
N LEU A 121 -13.00 -6.92 -15.98
CA LEU A 121 -11.95 -7.61 -15.26
C LEU A 121 -10.57 -7.18 -15.79
N GLY A 122 -9.71 -6.71 -14.89
CA GLY A 122 -8.43 -6.16 -15.29
C GLY A 122 -7.45 -5.98 -14.14
N PHE A 123 -6.18 -5.77 -14.49
CA PHE A 123 -5.20 -5.28 -13.53
C PHE A 123 -5.37 -3.77 -13.37
N VAL A 124 -5.41 -3.31 -12.13
CA VAL A 124 -5.64 -1.91 -11.76
C VAL A 124 -4.48 -1.43 -10.90
N SER A 125 -3.88 -0.31 -11.30
CA SER A 125 -2.87 0.41 -10.53
C SER A 125 -3.37 1.82 -10.22
N LEU A 126 -3.49 2.17 -8.95
CA LEU A 126 -3.81 3.52 -8.49
C LEU A 126 -2.67 4.01 -7.60
N LYS A 127 -2.01 5.09 -8.02
CA LYS A 127 -0.78 5.59 -7.39
C LYS A 127 -0.86 7.08 -7.15
N VAL A 128 -0.15 7.57 -6.14
CA VAL A 128 -0.02 8.98 -5.78
C VAL A 128 1.38 9.48 -6.07
N TYR A 129 1.48 10.69 -6.60
CA TYR A 129 2.69 11.37 -7.00
C TYR A 129 2.76 12.78 -6.41
N ASP A 130 3.97 13.27 -6.12
CA ASP A 130 4.21 14.66 -5.76
C ASP A 130 4.29 15.59 -6.98
N LEU A 131 4.53 16.88 -6.75
CA LEU A 131 4.66 17.90 -7.81
C LEU A 131 5.80 17.62 -8.81
N LEU A 132 6.84 16.90 -8.37
CA LEU A 132 7.99 16.53 -9.20
C LEU A 132 7.73 15.24 -9.99
N GLY A 133 6.57 14.60 -9.81
CA GLY A 133 6.22 13.34 -10.45
C GLY A 133 6.83 12.12 -9.76
N LYS A 134 7.36 12.25 -8.54
CA LYS A 134 7.86 11.11 -7.76
C LYS A 134 6.67 10.34 -7.20
N GLU A 135 6.65 9.03 -7.39
CA GLU A 135 5.68 8.13 -6.74
C GLU A 135 5.88 8.17 -5.22
N VAL A 136 4.84 8.54 -4.48
CA VAL A 136 4.88 8.65 -3.01
C VAL A 136 4.01 7.63 -2.30
N ALA A 137 3.00 7.07 -2.98
CA ALA A 137 2.19 5.99 -2.47
C ALA A 137 1.59 5.13 -3.59
N VAL A 138 1.39 3.85 -3.30
CA VAL A 138 0.61 2.92 -4.13
C VAL A 138 -0.66 2.59 -3.36
N LEU A 139 -1.82 2.93 -3.92
CA LEU A 139 -3.13 2.77 -3.29
C LEU A 139 -3.90 1.55 -3.79
N VAL A 140 -3.64 1.11 -5.01
CA VAL A 140 -4.19 -0.15 -5.56
C VAL A 140 -3.15 -0.70 -6.52
N ASN A 141 -2.92 -2.02 -6.51
CA ASN A 141 -2.01 -2.67 -7.45
C ASN A 141 -2.34 -4.15 -7.62
N GLU A 142 -3.57 -4.45 -8.04
CA GLU A 142 -4.10 -5.82 -8.08
C GLU A 142 -5.10 -6.03 -9.21
N LYS A 143 -5.57 -7.28 -9.37
CA LYS A 143 -6.65 -7.59 -10.31
C LYS A 143 -8.00 -7.33 -9.65
N LEU A 144 -8.83 -6.52 -10.27
CA LEU A 144 -10.18 -6.21 -9.80
C LEU A 144 -11.23 -6.69 -10.80
N SER A 145 -12.31 -7.24 -10.27
CA SER A 145 -13.52 -7.55 -11.05
C SER A 145 -14.29 -6.28 -11.39
N PRO A 146 -15.27 -6.34 -12.32
CA PRO A 146 -16.14 -5.21 -12.59
C PRO A 146 -16.89 -4.76 -11.32
N GLY A 147 -16.94 -3.45 -11.09
CA GLY A 147 -17.52 -2.87 -9.89
C GLY A 147 -17.10 -1.43 -9.62
N ARG A 148 -17.70 -0.85 -8.59
CA ARG A 148 -17.28 0.44 -8.03
C ARG A 148 -16.44 0.20 -6.79
N TYR A 149 -15.38 0.98 -6.65
CA TYR A 149 -14.35 0.79 -5.65
C TYR A 149 -14.02 2.11 -4.96
N LYS A 150 -13.66 2.03 -3.68
CA LYS A 150 -13.24 3.16 -2.85
C LYS A 150 -12.00 2.78 -2.07
N THR A 151 -10.95 3.60 -2.15
CA THR A 151 -9.76 3.44 -1.32
C THR A 151 -9.48 4.73 -0.55
N GLU A 152 -8.88 4.60 0.62
CA GLU A 152 -8.49 5.72 1.46
C GLU A 152 -7.03 6.07 1.21
N PHE A 153 -6.73 7.36 1.09
CA PHE A 153 -5.38 7.88 1.14
C PHE A 153 -5.15 8.64 2.44
N ASN A 154 -4.28 8.09 3.30
CA ASN A 154 -3.84 8.71 4.53
C ASN A 154 -2.47 9.38 4.31
N ALA A 155 -2.45 10.71 4.38
CA ALA A 155 -1.29 11.51 4.06
C ALA A 155 -0.57 12.12 5.29
N ASN A 156 -0.75 11.55 6.48
CA ASN A 156 -0.17 12.06 7.74
C ASN A 156 1.34 12.36 7.66
N ASN A 157 2.07 11.53 6.91
CA ASN A 157 3.53 11.59 6.80
C ASN A 157 4.03 12.42 5.60
N PHE A 158 3.14 13.10 4.87
CA PHE A 158 3.52 13.94 3.73
C PHE A 158 3.37 15.44 4.08
N PRO A 159 4.19 16.32 3.46
CA PRO A 159 4.07 17.77 3.62
C PRO A 159 2.81 18.32 2.93
N SER A 160 2.28 19.45 3.40
CA SER A 160 1.20 20.16 2.71
C SER A 160 1.61 20.53 1.28
N GLY A 161 0.68 20.43 0.33
CA GLY A 161 0.98 20.73 -1.06
C GLY A 161 0.01 20.10 -2.04
N VAL A 162 0.36 20.21 -3.33
CA VAL A 162 -0.38 19.59 -4.43
C VAL A 162 0.17 18.21 -4.69
N TYR A 163 -0.74 17.24 -4.78
CA TYR A 163 -0.46 15.87 -5.15
C TYR A 163 -1.30 15.47 -6.35
N PHE A 164 -0.81 14.48 -7.08
CA PHE A 164 -1.52 13.87 -8.20
C PHE A 164 -1.80 12.41 -7.89
N TYR A 165 -2.94 11.91 -8.31
CA TYR A 165 -3.21 10.47 -8.30
C TYR A 165 -3.60 10.01 -9.69
N LYS A 166 -3.03 8.88 -10.08
CA LYS A 166 -3.17 8.31 -11.42
C LYS A 166 -3.68 6.89 -11.30
N ILE A 167 -4.76 6.59 -12.02
CA ILE A 167 -5.22 5.24 -12.24
C ILE A 167 -4.79 4.76 -13.62
N GLU A 168 -4.35 3.51 -13.69
CA GLU A 168 -4.07 2.78 -14.92
C GLU A 168 -4.76 1.42 -14.83
N THR A 169 -5.48 1.04 -15.88
CA THR A 169 -6.13 -0.27 -15.98
C THR A 169 -5.83 -0.91 -17.32
N ILE A 170 -5.69 -2.24 -17.32
CA ILE A 170 -5.58 -3.05 -18.54
C ILE A 170 -6.71 -4.08 -18.49
N SER A 171 -7.69 -3.93 -19.38
CA SER A 171 -8.79 -4.88 -19.56
C SER A 171 -8.28 -6.22 -20.07
N GLN A 172 -8.83 -7.32 -19.53
CA GLN A 172 -8.54 -8.67 -20.01
C GLN A 172 -9.48 -9.12 -21.13
N SER A 173 -10.67 -8.53 -21.27
CA SER A 173 -11.64 -8.91 -22.31
C SER A 173 -11.53 -8.13 -23.62
N GLY A 174 -10.55 -7.21 -23.73
CA GLY A 174 -10.30 -6.45 -24.96
C GLY A 174 -10.88 -5.03 -24.98
N ALA A 175 -11.35 -4.50 -23.85
CA ALA A 175 -11.84 -3.11 -23.72
C ALA A 175 -10.71 -2.05 -23.71
N GLY A 176 -9.45 -2.46 -23.93
CA GLY A 176 -8.28 -1.58 -24.00
C GLY A 176 -7.68 -1.20 -22.64
N SER A 177 -6.76 -0.25 -22.66
CA SER A 177 -6.17 0.33 -21.44
C SER A 177 -6.84 1.66 -21.09
N PHE A 178 -7.10 1.90 -19.82
CA PHE A 178 -7.59 3.20 -19.32
C PHE A 178 -6.54 3.86 -18.45
N ILE A 179 -6.30 5.17 -18.66
CA ILE A 179 -5.39 5.97 -17.86
C ILE A 179 -6.07 7.30 -17.54
N GLN A 180 -6.12 7.68 -16.26
CA GLN A 180 -6.62 8.98 -15.84
C GLN A 180 -5.82 9.52 -14.65
N THR A 181 -5.53 10.81 -14.67
CA THR A 181 -4.85 11.53 -13.59
C THR A 181 -5.72 12.65 -13.07
N LYS A 182 -5.73 12.86 -11.75
CA LYS A 182 -6.38 13.98 -11.07
C LYS A 182 -5.45 14.58 -10.01
N SER A 183 -5.69 15.84 -9.65
CA SER A 183 -4.95 16.54 -8.59
C SER A 183 -5.76 16.63 -7.30
N MET A 184 -5.06 16.76 -6.18
CA MET A 184 -5.61 16.96 -4.84
C MET A 184 -4.71 17.89 -4.01
N ILE A 185 -5.29 18.58 -3.03
CA ILE A 185 -4.58 19.55 -2.17
C ILE A 185 -4.62 19.05 -0.72
N LEU A 186 -3.43 18.78 -0.16
CA LEU A 186 -3.25 18.45 1.26
C LEU A 186 -3.05 19.74 2.07
N LEU A 187 -3.92 19.96 3.05
CA LEU A 187 -3.79 21.01 4.06
C LEU A 187 -3.38 20.36 5.39
N LYS A 188 -2.47 21.00 6.11
CA LYS A 188 -2.02 20.59 7.44
C LYS A 188 -2.13 21.78 8.38
#